data_AF-A0A2B8B1E2-F1
#
_entry.id   AF-A0A2B8B1E2-F1
#
_cell.length_a   1.000
_cell.length_b   1.000
_cell.length_c   1.000
_cell.angle_alpha   90.00
_cell.angle_beta   90.00
_cell.angle_gamma   90.00
#
_symmetry.space_group_name_H-M   'P 1'
#
loop_
_entity.id
_entity.type
_entity.pdbx_description
1 polymer ?
#
loop_
_entity_poly.entity_id
_entity_poly.type
_entity_poly.pdbx_seq_one_letter_code
_entity_poly.pdbx_strand_id
1 'polypeptide(L)'
;MHRWQAEGVLRTDPEPALYVYEQRAGDTLQRGLIGALRLSRPEEGVVLPHEDVMPDVVADRADLMRETAANLEPLLLSYRGDGTVSGAVAVIERAIRRAPLLSTTTEDGFCHRLWAVTDPAELAEAGTDLARRRALIADGHHRWATYLRLRDERPSPGPWDHGLVLLVDTARYPLRVRAIHRLLER
;
A
#
# COMPACT_ATOMS: atom_id res chain seq x y z
N MET A 1 -12.78 14.93 9.35
CA MET A 1 -11.94 15.18 8.16
C MET A 1 -12.04 16.59 7.59
N HIS A 2 -13.22 17.23 7.50
CA HIS A 2 -13.35 18.58 6.91
C HIS A 2 -12.40 19.63 7.51
N ARG A 3 -12.21 19.63 8.83
CA ARG A 3 -11.26 20.54 9.49
C ARG A 3 -9.82 20.34 8.98
N TRP A 4 -9.35 19.10 8.89
CA TRP A 4 -8.01 18.80 8.38
C TRP A 4 -7.83 19.19 6.91
N GLN A 5 -8.88 19.08 6.10
CA GLN A 5 -8.86 19.58 4.73
C GLN A 5 -8.79 21.10 4.67
N ALA A 6 -9.61 21.79 5.47
CA ALA A 6 -9.62 23.26 5.55
C ALA A 6 -8.28 23.82 6.07
N GLU A 7 -7.66 23.15 7.03
CA GLU A 7 -6.35 23.49 7.59
C GLU A 7 -5.18 23.03 6.69
N GLY A 8 -5.47 22.28 5.62
CA GLY A 8 -4.45 21.75 4.71
C GLY A 8 -3.55 20.67 5.31
N VAL A 9 -3.96 20.05 6.42
CA VAL A 9 -3.35 18.85 7.03
C VAL A 9 -3.57 17.63 6.13
N LEU A 10 -4.77 17.52 5.55
CA LEU A 10 -5.09 16.52 4.53
C LEU A 10 -5.32 17.24 3.21
N ARG A 11 -4.64 16.82 2.14
CA ARG A 11 -4.78 17.43 0.81
C ARG A 11 -4.99 16.36 -0.23
N THR A 12 -5.83 16.66 -1.21
CA THR A 12 -5.98 15.85 -2.42
C THR A 12 -4.89 16.25 -3.39
N ASP A 13 -4.27 15.27 -4.03
CA ASP A 13 -3.31 15.54 -5.09
C ASP A 13 -4.00 16.21 -6.29
N PRO A 14 -3.36 17.20 -6.93
CA PRO A 14 -3.94 17.90 -8.08
C PRO A 14 -3.95 17.05 -9.35
N GLU A 15 -3.15 15.97 -9.38
CA GLU A 15 -2.99 15.07 -10.51
C GLU A 15 -2.81 13.61 -10.02
N PRO A 16 -3.05 12.60 -10.87
CA PRO A 16 -2.79 11.20 -10.50
C PRO A 16 -1.33 10.98 -10.12
N ALA A 17 -1.12 10.25 -9.03
CA ALA A 17 0.22 9.96 -8.53
C ALA A 17 0.33 8.51 -8.04
N LEU A 18 1.52 7.94 -8.21
CA LEU A 18 2.03 6.87 -7.36
C LEU A 18 3.12 7.46 -6.48
N TYR A 19 3.37 6.83 -5.34
CA TYR A 19 4.43 7.24 -4.44
C TYR A 19 5.44 6.14 -4.24
N VAL A 20 6.71 6.41 -4.51
CA VAL A 20 7.78 5.50 -4.10
C VAL A 20 8.03 5.73 -2.63
N TYR A 21 7.95 4.66 -1.84
CA TYR A 21 8.27 4.66 -0.43
C TYR A 21 9.56 3.88 -0.19
N GLU A 22 10.44 4.43 0.64
CA GLU A 22 11.64 3.76 1.15
C GLU A 22 11.62 3.76 2.68
N GLN A 23 11.94 2.60 3.25
CA GLN A 23 12.25 2.44 4.66
C GLN A 23 13.64 1.80 4.78
N ARG A 24 14.50 2.39 5.61
CA ARG A 24 15.87 1.93 5.83
C ARG A 24 16.25 1.95 7.31
N ALA A 25 16.86 0.86 7.79
CA ALA A 25 17.53 0.80 9.09
C ALA A 25 18.61 -0.29 9.08
N GLY A 26 19.86 0.07 9.43
CA GLY A 26 21.02 -0.84 9.30
C GLY A 26 21.09 -1.45 7.90
N ASP A 27 21.13 -2.78 7.83
CA ASP A 27 21.14 -3.54 6.57
C ASP A 27 19.75 -3.74 5.95
N THR A 28 18.69 -3.20 6.55
CA THR A 28 17.33 -3.30 6.03
C THR A 28 17.09 -2.16 5.05
N LEU A 29 16.70 -2.52 3.82
CA LEU A 29 16.20 -1.61 2.81
C LEU A 29 14.93 -2.22 2.21
N GLN A 30 13.80 -1.54 2.40
CA GLN A 30 12.53 -1.89 1.77
C GLN A 30 12.07 -0.73 0.91
N ARG A 31 11.70 -1.02 -0.34
CA ARG A 31 11.08 -0.06 -1.24
C ARG A 31 9.85 -0.66 -1.90
N GLY A 32 8.86 0.18 -2.14
CA GLY A 32 7.64 -0.19 -2.84
C GLY A 32 6.91 1.01 -3.39
N LEU A 33 5.82 0.72 -4.10
CA LEU A 33 4.91 1.74 -4.62
C LEU A 33 3.68 1.82 -3.73
N ILE A 34 3.36 3.02 -3.28
CA ILE A 34 2.09 3.36 -2.65
C ILE A 34 1.15 3.89 -3.73
N GLY A 35 -0.08 3.38 -3.76
CA GLY A 35 -1.09 3.80 -4.71
C GLY A 35 -2.47 3.20 -4.44
N ALA A 36 -3.43 3.58 -5.28
CA ALA A 36 -4.79 3.04 -5.26
C ALA A 36 -4.83 1.72 -6.05
N LEU A 37 -5.24 0.64 -5.38
CA LEU A 37 -5.48 -0.66 -6.01
C LEU A 37 -6.98 -0.89 -6.18
N ARG A 38 -7.42 -1.20 -7.40
CA ARG A 38 -8.79 -1.67 -7.64
C ARG A 38 -9.02 -2.98 -6.89
N LEU A 39 -10.03 -3.00 -6.05
CA LEU A 39 -10.39 -4.14 -5.22
C LEU A 39 -10.93 -5.28 -6.09
N SER A 40 -10.39 -6.47 -5.87
CA SER A 40 -10.81 -7.72 -6.50
C SER A 40 -11.23 -8.70 -5.42
N ARG A 41 -12.25 -9.51 -5.71
CA ARG A 41 -12.67 -10.60 -4.82
C ARG A 41 -11.64 -11.73 -4.82
N PRO A 42 -11.56 -12.54 -3.75
CA PRO A 42 -10.59 -13.63 -3.66
C PRO A 42 -10.66 -14.60 -4.86
N GLU A 43 -11.85 -14.84 -5.41
CA GLU A 43 -12.08 -15.77 -6.52
C GLU A 43 -11.48 -15.27 -7.85
N GLU A 44 -11.26 -13.95 -7.99
CA GLU A 44 -10.58 -13.36 -9.15
C GLU A 44 -9.06 -13.64 -9.15
N GLY A 45 -8.51 -14.01 -7.99
CA GLY A 45 -7.12 -14.44 -7.87
C GLY A 45 -6.06 -13.35 -8.12
N VAL A 46 -6.43 -12.07 -8.18
CA VAL A 46 -5.49 -10.96 -8.36
C VAL A 46 -4.77 -10.62 -7.05
N VAL A 47 -5.52 -10.51 -5.95
CA VAL A 47 -4.99 -10.36 -4.59
C VAL A 47 -5.23 -11.66 -3.82
N LEU A 48 -4.19 -12.18 -3.17
CA LEU A 48 -4.16 -13.48 -2.52
C LEU A 48 -4.15 -13.29 -1.00
N PRO A 49 -5.28 -13.53 -0.30
CA PRO A 49 -5.29 -13.66 1.14
C PRO A 49 -4.73 -15.03 1.56
N HIS A 50 -4.26 -15.13 2.80
CA HIS A 50 -3.74 -16.39 3.36
C HIS A 50 -4.04 -16.56 4.86
N GLU A 51 -4.86 -15.69 5.43
CA GLU A 51 -5.33 -15.73 6.81
C GLU A 51 -6.83 -15.46 6.83
N ASP A 52 -7.52 -16.06 7.79
CA ASP A 52 -8.92 -15.72 8.10
C ASP A 52 -9.01 -14.35 8.80
N VAL A 53 -10.18 -13.74 8.71
CA VAL A 53 -10.46 -12.46 9.35
C VAL A 53 -11.53 -12.61 10.43
N MET A 54 -11.40 -11.83 11.50
CA MET A 54 -12.38 -11.75 12.57
C MET A 54 -13.49 -10.76 12.19
N PRO A 55 -14.78 -11.18 12.16
CA PRO A 55 -15.89 -10.31 11.75
C PRO A 55 -16.01 -9.01 12.56
N ASP A 56 -15.80 -9.07 13.87
CA ASP A 56 -15.91 -7.90 14.76
C ASP A 56 -14.83 -6.85 14.44
N VAL A 57 -13.59 -7.30 14.19
CA VAL A 57 -12.48 -6.41 13.78
C VAL A 57 -12.76 -5.75 12.42
N VAL A 58 -13.40 -6.49 11.51
CA VAL A 58 -13.82 -5.94 10.21
C VAL A 58 -14.95 -4.93 10.37
N ALA A 59 -15.91 -5.19 11.27
CA ALA A 59 -17.01 -4.27 11.55
C ALA A 59 -16.51 -2.96 12.18
N ASP A 60 -15.68 -3.03 13.22
CA ASP A 60 -15.11 -1.86 13.89
C ASP A 60 -14.32 -0.97 12.92
N ARG A 61 -13.53 -1.58 12.04
CA ARG A 61 -12.80 -0.87 10.99
C ARG A 61 -13.73 -0.26 9.94
N ALA A 62 -14.81 -0.95 9.59
CA ALA A 62 -15.80 -0.43 8.67
C ALA A 62 -16.48 0.83 9.23
N ASP A 63 -16.84 0.82 10.51
CA ASP A 63 -17.43 1.97 11.20
C ASP A 63 -16.49 3.17 11.16
N LEU A 64 -15.20 2.99 11.53
CA LEU A 64 -14.19 4.05 11.43
C LEU A 64 -14.04 4.60 10.01
N MET A 65 -14.05 3.74 9.00
CA MET A 65 -13.91 4.16 7.61
C MET A 65 -15.17 4.86 7.08
N ARG A 66 -16.37 4.52 7.55
CA ARG A 66 -17.60 5.25 7.18
C ARG A 66 -17.56 6.68 7.72
N GLU A 67 -17.06 6.87 8.94
CA GLU A 67 -16.93 8.19 9.57
C GLU A 67 -15.82 9.04 8.95
N THR A 68 -14.68 8.42 8.62
CA THR A 68 -13.53 9.16 8.08
C THR A 68 -13.59 9.36 6.57
N ALA A 69 -14.25 8.46 5.83
CA ALA A 69 -14.25 8.41 4.38
C ALA A 69 -12.83 8.50 3.77
N ALA A 70 -11.84 7.90 4.44
CA ALA A 70 -10.43 7.97 4.07
C ALA A 70 -9.71 6.64 4.33
N ASN A 71 -8.66 6.36 3.56
CA ASN A 71 -7.71 5.30 3.86
C ASN A 71 -6.62 5.86 4.79
N LEU A 72 -6.55 5.35 6.02
CA LEU A 72 -5.62 5.85 7.04
C LEU A 72 -4.25 5.15 7.01
N GLU A 73 -4.21 3.93 6.47
CA GLU A 73 -3.00 3.11 6.40
C GLU A 73 -3.05 2.20 5.16
N PRO A 74 -1.92 1.99 4.46
CA PRO A 74 -1.87 1.09 3.31
C PRO A 74 -1.92 -0.38 3.75
N LEU A 75 -2.52 -1.23 2.91
CA LEU A 75 -2.23 -2.68 2.95
C LEU A 75 -0.79 -2.91 2.54
N LEU A 76 -0.07 -3.82 3.21
CA LEU A 76 1.22 -4.27 2.69
C LEU A 76 1.00 -5.47 1.78
N LEU A 77 1.24 -5.26 0.50
CA LEU A 77 1.15 -6.28 -0.52
C LEU A 77 2.54 -6.61 -1.07
N SER A 78 2.73 -7.85 -1.45
CA SER A 78 3.96 -8.33 -2.05
C SER A 78 3.67 -8.99 -3.40
N TYR A 79 4.57 -8.80 -4.36
CA TYR A 79 4.57 -9.56 -5.60
C TYR A 79 5.98 -10.07 -5.88
N ARG A 80 6.12 -10.96 -6.86
CA ARG A 80 7.43 -11.44 -7.31
C ARG A 80 7.74 -10.86 -8.68
N GLY A 81 8.77 -10.03 -8.75
CA GLY A 81 9.41 -9.56 -9.96
C GLY A 81 10.04 -10.68 -10.79
N ASP A 82 10.46 -10.35 -12.00
CA ASP A 82 11.31 -11.22 -12.84
C ASP A 82 12.81 -11.08 -12.49
N GLY A 83 13.15 -10.23 -11.52
CA GLY A 83 14.53 -9.94 -11.13
C GLY A 83 15.24 -8.94 -12.04
N THR A 84 14.55 -8.37 -13.04
CA THR A 84 15.09 -7.35 -13.94
C THR A 84 14.71 -5.95 -13.48
N VAL A 85 15.51 -4.95 -13.86
CA VAL A 85 15.17 -3.53 -13.64
C VAL A 85 14.27 -3.07 -14.78
N SER A 86 12.99 -3.43 -14.72
CA SER A 86 11.96 -3.04 -15.70
C SER A 86 10.65 -2.67 -14.98
N GLY A 87 9.71 -2.04 -15.69
CA GLY A 87 8.37 -1.80 -15.19
C GLY A 87 8.35 -0.97 -13.89
N ALA A 88 7.61 -1.45 -12.89
CA ALA A 88 7.51 -0.79 -11.59
C ALA A 88 8.88 -0.61 -10.90
N VAL A 89 9.81 -1.56 -11.06
CA VAL A 89 11.15 -1.47 -10.47
C VAL A 89 11.96 -0.37 -11.15
N ALA A 90 11.90 -0.26 -12.48
CA ALA A 90 12.60 0.81 -13.20
C ALA A 90 12.07 2.20 -12.80
N VAL A 91 10.75 2.33 -12.62
CA VAL A 91 10.11 3.56 -12.09
C VAL A 91 10.66 3.91 -10.69
N ILE A 92 10.74 2.93 -9.78
CA ILE A 92 11.32 3.12 -8.43
C ILE A 92 12.78 3.61 -8.54
N GLU A 93 13.62 2.93 -9.33
CA GLU A 93 15.05 3.28 -9.46
C GLU A 93 15.25 4.66 -10.10
N ARG A 94 14.34 5.13 -10.95
CA ARG A 94 14.34 6.51 -11.47
C ARG A 94 13.88 7.51 -10.40
N ALA A 95 12.83 7.20 -9.64
CA ALA A 95 12.29 8.03 -8.57
C ALA A 95 13.33 8.41 -7.52
N ILE A 96 14.07 7.42 -7.01
CA ILE A 96 15.03 7.64 -5.93
C ILE A 96 16.24 8.50 -6.31
N ARG A 97 16.43 8.81 -7.61
CA ARG A 97 17.46 9.74 -8.08
C ARG A 97 17.01 11.20 -8.04
N ARG A 98 15.70 11.44 -7.85
CA ARG A 98 15.11 12.77 -7.65
C ARG A 98 15.16 13.13 -6.16
N ALA A 99 14.95 14.42 -5.85
CA ALA A 99 14.78 14.86 -4.47
C ALA A 99 13.51 14.24 -3.87
N PRO A 100 13.56 13.69 -2.64
CA PRO A 100 12.37 13.16 -1.97
C PRO A 100 11.41 14.29 -1.61
N LEU A 101 10.11 14.02 -1.70
CA LEU A 101 9.04 14.88 -1.21
C LEU A 101 9.08 14.96 0.33
N LEU A 102 9.38 13.84 0.97
CA LEU A 102 9.49 13.71 2.42
C LEU A 102 10.71 12.86 2.76
N SER A 103 11.47 13.26 3.77
CA SER A 103 12.53 12.46 4.38
C SER A 103 12.49 12.69 5.88
N THR A 104 12.28 11.64 6.66
CA THR A 104 12.25 11.72 8.13
C THR A 104 12.92 10.50 8.75
N THR A 105 13.28 10.60 10.03
CA THR A 105 13.80 9.47 10.82
C THR A 105 12.97 9.36 12.09
N THR A 106 12.42 8.19 12.36
CA THR A 106 11.64 7.91 13.58
C THR A 106 12.56 7.60 14.76
N GLU A 107 12.02 7.66 15.98
CA GLU A 107 12.78 7.47 17.22
C GLU A 107 13.44 6.09 17.35
N ASP A 108 12.89 5.09 16.67
CA ASP A 108 13.43 3.73 16.56
C ASP A 108 14.57 3.60 15.52
N GLY A 109 14.98 4.71 14.90
CA GLY A 109 16.13 4.79 14.00
C GLY A 109 15.83 4.44 12.54
N PHE A 110 14.56 4.22 12.17
CA PHE A 110 14.19 4.00 10.77
C PHE A 110 14.14 5.32 10.00
N CYS A 111 14.88 5.37 8.88
CA CYS A 111 14.77 6.46 7.92
C CYS A 111 13.68 6.13 6.91
N HIS A 112 12.77 7.07 6.72
CA HIS A 112 11.65 6.98 5.79
C HIS A 112 11.77 8.07 4.73
N ARG A 113 11.60 7.68 3.46
CA ARG A 113 11.58 8.62 2.34
C ARG A 113 10.40 8.34 1.41
N LEU A 114 9.87 9.41 0.83
CA LEU A 114 8.77 9.36 -0.11
C LEU A 114 9.09 10.21 -1.35
N TRP A 115 8.82 9.69 -2.54
CA TRP A 115 8.91 10.42 -3.81
C TRP A 115 7.58 10.32 -4.53
N ALA A 116 7.07 11.44 -5.04
CA ALA A 116 5.92 11.44 -5.94
C ALA A 116 6.35 11.04 -7.36
N VAL A 117 5.55 10.21 -8.00
CA VAL A 117 5.64 9.83 -9.41
C VAL A 117 4.35 10.30 -10.07
N THR A 118 4.44 11.39 -10.83
CA THR A 118 3.30 12.00 -11.53
C THR A 118 3.47 11.99 -13.06
N ASP A 119 4.66 11.63 -13.56
CA ASP A 119 4.91 11.52 -15.00
C ASP A 119 4.00 10.44 -15.61
N PRO A 120 3.12 10.79 -16.56
CA PRO A 120 2.19 9.84 -17.18
C PRO A 120 2.87 8.62 -17.82
N ALA A 121 4.09 8.76 -18.34
CA ALA A 121 4.83 7.65 -18.92
C ALA A 121 5.33 6.68 -17.85
N GLU A 122 5.79 7.20 -16.71
CA GLU A 122 6.21 6.37 -15.56
C GLU A 122 5.01 5.66 -14.91
N LEU A 123 3.88 6.35 -14.80
CA LEU A 123 2.62 5.77 -14.32
C LEU A 123 2.14 4.64 -15.23
N ALA A 124 2.17 4.85 -16.56
CA ALA A 124 1.79 3.83 -17.53
C ALA A 124 2.74 2.62 -17.53
N GLU A 125 4.04 2.86 -17.38
CA GLU A 125 5.05 1.79 -17.28
C GLU A 125 4.82 0.92 -16.04
N ALA A 126 4.65 1.53 -14.85
CA ALA A 126 4.33 0.80 -13.63
C ALA A 126 2.98 0.07 -13.75
N GLY A 127 1.94 0.75 -14.25
CA GLY A 127 0.60 0.16 -14.40
C GLY A 127 0.60 -1.06 -15.33
N THR A 128 1.28 -0.98 -16.48
CA THR A 128 1.40 -2.09 -17.44
C THR A 128 2.15 -3.28 -16.85
N ASP A 129 3.17 -3.02 -16.04
CA ASP A 129 3.89 -4.06 -15.32
C ASP A 129 3.07 -4.73 -14.22
N LEU A 130 2.39 -3.94 -13.40
CA LEU A 130 1.62 -4.47 -12.27
C LEU A 130 0.33 -5.17 -12.70
N ALA A 131 -0.28 -4.77 -13.83
CA ALA A 131 -1.52 -5.37 -14.34
C ALA A 131 -1.39 -6.87 -14.67
N ARG A 132 -0.18 -7.37 -14.96
CA ARG A 132 0.08 -8.78 -15.25
C ARG A 132 0.47 -9.61 -14.02
N ARG A 133 0.46 -9.02 -12.83
CA ARG A 133 0.98 -9.62 -11.60
C ARG A 133 -0.14 -9.94 -10.62
N ARG A 134 0.10 -10.97 -9.80
CA ARG A 134 -0.70 -11.28 -8.60
C ARG A 134 0.03 -10.75 -7.38
N ALA A 135 -0.72 -10.32 -6.37
CA ALA A 135 -0.17 -9.81 -5.14
C ALA A 135 -0.62 -10.67 -3.94
N LEU A 136 0.30 -11.04 -3.07
CA LEU A 136 0.04 -11.69 -1.78
C LEU A 136 -0.11 -10.60 -0.70
N ILE A 137 -1.17 -10.66 0.09
CA ILE A 137 -1.31 -9.81 1.28
C ILE A 137 -0.23 -10.25 2.26
N ALA A 138 0.72 -9.38 2.59
CA ALA A 138 1.73 -9.65 3.61
C ALA A 138 1.31 -9.11 4.98
N ASP A 139 0.54 -8.02 5.01
CA ASP A 139 -0.14 -7.52 6.20
C ASP A 139 -1.40 -6.74 5.81
N GLY A 140 -2.47 -6.91 6.59
CA GLY A 140 -3.71 -6.16 6.43
C GLY A 140 -4.94 -6.95 5.96
N HIS A 141 -5.05 -8.25 6.20
CA HIS A 141 -6.21 -9.07 5.79
C HIS A 141 -7.55 -8.51 6.29
N HIS A 142 -7.62 -8.10 7.57
CA HIS A 142 -8.81 -7.45 8.13
C HIS A 142 -9.18 -6.14 7.41
N ARG A 143 -8.18 -5.35 7.02
CA ARG A 143 -8.38 -4.11 6.24
C ARG A 143 -8.88 -4.41 4.83
N TRP A 144 -8.31 -5.41 4.17
CA TRP A 144 -8.75 -5.84 2.85
C TRP A 144 -10.20 -6.34 2.86
N ALA A 145 -10.56 -7.16 3.85
CA ALA A 145 -11.95 -7.58 4.06
C ALA A 145 -12.89 -6.39 4.35
N THR A 146 -12.42 -5.41 5.11
CA THR A 146 -13.15 -4.15 5.36
C THR A 146 -13.39 -3.38 4.06
N TYR A 147 -12.37 -3.24 3.21
CA TYR A 147 -12.50 -2.59 1.91
C TYR A 147 -13.52 -3.28 1.01
N LEU A 148 -13.49 -4.61 0.94
CA LEU A 148 -14.46 -5.39 0.16
C LEU A 148 -15.89 -5.22 0.67
N ARG A 149 -16.09 -5.25 2.00
CA ARG A 149 -17.40 -5.01 2.61
C ARG A 149 -17.93 -3.62 2.25
N LEU A 150 -17.11 -2.58 2.43
CA LEU A 150 -17.53 -1.21 2.15
C LEU A 150 -17.76 -0.95 0.66
N ARG A 151 -17.00 -1.62 -0.23
CA ARG A 151 -17.28 -1.60 -1.67
C ARG A 151 -18.68 -2.15 -1.97
N ASP A 152 -19.02 -3.30 -1.40
CA ASP A 152 -20.30 -3.97 -1.64
C ASP A 152 -21.50 -3.20 -1.03
N GLU A 153 -21.25 -2.32 -0.04
CA GLU A 153 -22.24 -1.40 0.55
C GLU A 153 -22.47 -0.11 -0.29
N ARG A 154 -21.70 0.11 -1.36
CA ARG A 154 -21.65 1.41 -2.08
C ARG A 154 -21.91 1.26 -3.59
N PRO A 155 -22.40 2.32 -4.25
CA PRO A 155 -22.49 2.34 -5.71
C PRO A 155 -21.12 2.18 -6.37
N SER A 156 -21.08 1.41 -7.45
CA SER A 156 -19.91 1.21 -8.32
C SER A 156 -20.28 1.61 -9.76
N PRO A 157 -19.40 2.32 -10.51
CA PRO A 157 -18.04 2.69 -10.13
C PRO A 157 -17.97 3.88 -9.15
N GLY A 158 -16.99 3.88 -8.25
CA GLY A 158 -16.78 4.90 -7.24
C GLY A 158 -15.46 4.76 -6.48
N PRO A 159 -15.15 5.70 -5.56
CA PRO A 159 -13.89 5.71 -4.81
C PRO A 159 -13.74 4.47 -3.91
N TRP A 160 -14.86 3.86 -3.50
CA TRP A 160 -14.89 2.63 -2.69
C TRP A 160 -14.48 1.36 -3.45
N ASP A 161 -14.31 1.43 -4.78
CA ASP A 161 -13.76 0.34 -5.57
C ASP A 161 -12.23 0.21 -5.41
N HIS A 162 -11.59 1.11 -4.66
CA HIS A 162 -10.14 1.19 -4.54
C HIS A 162 -9.70 1.19 -3.08
N GLY A 163 -8.60 0.49 -2.79
CA GLY A 163 -7.93 0.50 -1.49
C GLY A 163 -6.51 1.05 -1.59
N LEU A 164 -6.03 1.71 -0.53
CA LEU A 164 -4.64 2.15 -0.44
C LEU A 164 -3.72 0.97 -0.15
N VAL A 165 -2.66 0.82 -0.94
CA VAL A 165 -1.67 -0.26 -0.79
C VAL A 165 -0.25 0.26 -0.86
N LEU A 166 0.67 -0.43 -0.19
CA LEU A 166 2.11 -0.42 -0.41
C LEU A 166 2.46 -1.75 -1.05
N LEU A 167 2.92 -1.73 -2.29
CA LEU A 167 3.23 -2.92 -3.08
C LEU A 167 4.75 -3.07 -3.24
N VAL A 168 5.27 -4.23 -2.81
CA VAL A 168 6.72 -4.51 -2.75
C VAL A 168 7.10 -5.67 -3.67
N ASP A 169 8.15 -5.48 -4.48
CA ASP A 169 8.77 -6.55 -5.24
C ASP A 169 9.72 -7.37 -4.36
N THR A 170 9.33 -8.60 -4.03
CA THR A 170 10.13 -9.51 -3.19
C THR A 170 11.37 -10.06 -3.86
N ALA A 171 11.47 -10.03 -5.20
CA ALA A 171 12.68 -10.43 -5.91
C ALA A 171 13.80 -9.40 -5.73
N ARG A 172 13.43 -8.12 -5.54
CA ARG A 172 14.37 -6.99 -5.38
C ARG A 172 14.54 -6.54 -3.93
N TYR A 173 13.43 -6.46 -3.20
CA TYR A 173 13.32 -5.98 -1.83
C TYR A 173 12.63 -7.05 -0.98
N PRO A 174 13.34 -8.15 -0.63
CA PRO A 174 12.72 -9.27 0.07
C PRO A 174 12.20 -8.85 1.45
N LEU A 175 10.96 -9.24 1.75
CA LEU A 175 10.38 -9.07 3.07
C LEU A 175 11.03 -10.06 4.05
N ARG A 176 11.37 -9.58 5.24
CA ARG A 176 11.94 -10.42 6.31
C ARG A 176 10.83 -10.87 7.24
N VAL A 177 10.50 -12.16 7.19
CA VAL A 177 9.59 -12.79 8.16
C VAL A 177 10.40 -13.18 9.39
N ARG A 178 9.98 -12.72 10.58
CA ARG A 178 10.58 -13.07 11.86
C ARG A 178 9.57 -13.81 12.73
N ALA A 179 10.07 -14.60 13.68
CA ALA A 179 9.22 -15.29 14.63
C ALA A 179 8.51 -14.29 15.56
N ILE A 180 7.23 -14.53 15.81
CA ILE A 180 6.49 -13.89 16.89
C ILE A 180 6.58 -14.81 18.10
N HIS A 181 7.28 -14.37 19.14
CA HIS A 181 7.33 -15.08 20.41
C HIS A 181 6.28 -14.50 21.35
N ARG A 182 5.37 -15.34 21.87
CA ARG A 182 4.41 -14.96 22.92
C ARG A 182 4.86 -15.57 24.24
N LEU A 183 5.06 -14.72 25.25
CA LEU A 183 5.25 -15.17 26.63
C LEU A 183 3.87 -15.23 27.28
N LEU A 184 3.51 -16.39 27.82
CA LEU A 184 2.30 -16.56 28.63
C LEU A 184 2.75 -16.66 30.09
N GLU A 185 2.33 -15.70 30.91
CA GLU A 185 2.52 -15.79 32.36
C GLU A 185 1.65 -16.93 32.91
N ARG A 186 2.23 -17.70 33.84
CA ARG A 186 1.63 -18.90 34.43
C ARG A 186 0.88 -18.57 35.72
#